data_AF-A0AAQ3PC47-F1
#
_entry.id   AF-A0AAQ3PC47-F1
#
_cell.length_a   1.000
_cell.length_b   1.000
_cell.length_c   1.000
_cell.angle_alpha   90.00
_cell.angle_beta   90.00
_cell.angle_gamma   90.00
#
_symmetry.space_group_name_H-M   'P 1'
#
loop_
_entity.id
_entity.type
_entity.pdbx_description
1 polymer ?
#
loop_
_entity_poly.entity_id
_entity_poly.type
_entity_poly.pdbx_seq_one_letter_code
_entity_poly.pdbx_strand_id
1 'polypeptide(L)'
;MVLKENIEKSGRFNMLSKDDGVPVVAFSLKDRRQYDEYKISEMLRRHGWIVPAYPMPPAAQHINVLRVVIRAEFSRTLVQRLAFDIDNVLHELEKVHGPTMSSNTEEVKKSLVDSAVKKNAMDTQKEMIAQESKKRQKIMAA
;
A
#
# COMPACT_ATOMS: atom_id res chain seq x y z
N MET A 1 -11.55 -2.47 23.70
CA MET A 1 -10.83 -3.66 23.18
C MET A 1 -9.35 -3.39 23.42
N VAL A 2 -8.63 -4.26 24.14
CA VAL A 2 -7.29 -3.93 24.69
C VAL A 2 -6.29 -3.44 23.64
N LEU A 3 -6.30 -4.02 22.43
CA LEU A 3 -5.40 -3.60 21.35
C LEU A 3 -5.67 -2.16 20.90
N LYS A 4 -6.94 -1.81 20.69
CA LYS A 4 -7.37 -0.46 20.28
C LYS A 4 -6.89 0.58 21.28
N GLU A 5 -7.14 0.34 22.57
CA GLU A 5 -6.73 1.24 23.66
C GLU A 5 -5.21 1.45 23.71
N ASN A 6 -4.42 0.39 23.49
CA ASN A 6 -2.96 0.49 23.46
C ASN A 6 -2.46 1.31 22.26
N ILE A 7 -3.07 1.12 21.08
CA ILE A 7 -2.67 1.89 19.89
C ILE A 7 -3.11 3.35 20.02
N GLU A 8 -4.29 3.63 20.59
CA GLU A 8 -4.75 4.99 20.86
C GLU A 8 -3.85 5.73 21.84
N LYS A 9 -3.33 5.05 22.87
CA LYS A 9 -2.39 5.62 23.85
C LYS A 9 -1.09 6.12 23.22
N SER A 10 -0.66 5.55 22.10
CA SER A 10 0.53 6.06 21.39
C SER A 10 0.30 7.48 20.84
N GLY A 11 -0.96 7.90 20.65
CA GLY A 11 -1.33 9.21 20.14
C GLY A 11 -1.00 9.43 18.65
N ARG A 12 -0.28 8.51 17.99
CA ARG A 12 0.23 8.62 16.61
C ARG A 12 -0.76 8.18 15.53
N PHE A 13 -1.81 7.44 15.90
CA PHE A 13 -2.75 6.85 14.95
C PHE A 13 -4.18 7.36 15.10
N ASN A 14 -4.92 7.35 14.00
CA ASN A 14 -6.36 7.51 13.96
C ASN A 14 -7.02 6.13 13.86
N MET A 15 -7.94 5.83 14.78
CA MET A 15 -8.73 4.60 14.71
C MET A 15 -9.87 4.75 13.69
N LEU A 16 -10.00 3.76 12.81
CA LEU A 16 -11.03 3.68 11.77
C LEU A 16 -12.05 2.57 12.05
N SER A 17 -11.65 1.55 12.83
CA SER A 17 -12.55 0.46 13.23
C SER A 17 -13.55 0.89 14.30
N LYS A 18 -14.81 0.48 14.14
CA LYS A 18 -15.86 0.58 15.15
C LYS A 18 -15.77 -0.59 16.13
N ASP A 19 -16.34 -0.41 17.32
CA ASP A 19 -16.36 -1.45 18.36
C ASP A 19 -17.46 -2.50 18.16
N ASP A 20 -18.35 -2.29 17.17
CA ASP A 20 -19.47 -3.16 16.84
C ASP A 20 -19.19 -3.94 15.54
N GLY A 21 -19.50 -5.24 15.55
CA GLY A 21 -19.33 -6.15 14.42
C GLY A 21 -18.07 -7.04 14.47
N VAL A 22 -17.34 -7.08 13.35
CA VAL A 22 -16.19 -7.98 13.18
C VAL A 22 -15.03 -7.53 14.09
N PRO A 23 -14.34 -8.45 14.80
CA PRO A 23 -13.21 -8.13 15.67
C PRO A 23 -11.97 -7.74 14.86
N VAL A 24 -12.00 -6.54 14.28
CA VAL A 24 -10.94 -5.98 13.45
C VAL A 24 -10.53 -4.61 14.00
N VAL A 25 -9.22 -4.38 14.05
CA VAL A 25 -8.66 -3.08 14.39
C VAL A 25 -8.03 -2.50 13.13
N ALA A 26 -8.58 -1.39 12.65
CA ALA A 26 -8.10 -0.69 11.47
C ALA A 26 -7.69 0.72 11.88
N PHE A 27 -6.49 1.13 11.49
CA PHE A 27 -5.93 2.41 11.89
C PHE A 27 -4.97 2.98 10.86
N SER A 28 -4.87 4.31 10.81
CA SER A 28 -3.96 5.05 9.92
C SER A 28 -3.06 5.97 10.73
N LEU A 29 -1.92 6.38 10.18
CA LEU A 29 -1.08 7.39 10.82
C LEU A 29 -1.76 8.76 10.79
N LYS A 30 -1.56 9.55 11.84
CA LYS A 30 -1.93 10.97 11.87
C LYS A 30 -0.95 11.84 11.09
N ASP A 31 0.34 11.56 11.23
CA ASP A 31 1.41 12.25 10.53
C ASP A 31 2.19 11.25 9.67
N ARG A 32 2.27 11.54 8.37
CA ARG A 32 2.94 10.70 7.35
C ARG A 32 4.19 11.38 6.79
N ARG A 33 4.70 12.43 7.45
CA ARG A 33 5.85 13.21 6.95
C ARG A 33 7.16 12.42 6.92
N GLN A 34 7.39 11.55 7.89
CA GLN A 34 8.66 10.83 8.07
C GLN A 34 8.63 9.39 7.56
N TYR A 35 7.49 8.72 7.72
CA TYR A 35 7.28 7.33 7.30
C TYR A 35 5.79 7.10 7.02
N ASP A 36 5.49 6.01 6.33
CA ASP A 36 4.14 5.61 5.99
C ASP A 36 3.75 4.25 6.60
N GLU A 37 2.48 3.90 6.46
CA GLU A 37 1.89 2.65 6.92
C GLU A 37 2.54 1.43 6.26
N TYR A 38 3.01 1.56 5.02
CA TYR A 38 3.72 0.47 4.32
C TYR A 38 5.06 0.18 4.98
N LYS A 39 5.79 1.21 5.40
CA LYS A 39 7.06 1.08 6.11
C LYS A 39 6.90 0.44 7.48
N ILE A 40 5.86 0.84 8.22
CA ILE A 40 5.49 0.18 9.49
C ILE A 40 5.20 -1.30 9.25
N SER A 41 4.36 -1.62 8.26
CA SER A 41 4.06 -3.01 7.89
C SER A 41 5.33 -3.80 7.54
N GLU A 42 6.27 -3.20 6.80
CA GLU A 42 7.56 -3.82 6.46
C GLU A 42 8.39 -4.13 7.72
N MET A 43 8.49 -3.18 8.65
CA MET A 43 9.29 -3.35 9.87
C MET A 43 8.65 -4.33 10.86
N LEU A 44 7.32 -4.38 10.94
CA LEU A 44 6.61 -5.38 11.73
C LEU A 44 6.90 -6.81 11.25
N ARG A 45 7.20 -7.03 9.97
CA ARG A 45 7.62 -8.35 9.46
C ARG A 45 8.92 -8.84 10.07
N ARG A 46 9.83 -7.94 10.45
CA ARG A 46 11.09 -8.30 11.15
C ARG A 46 10.83 -8.88 12.53
N HIS A 47 9.71 -8.50 13.14
CA HIS A 47 9.22 -9.01 14.42
C HIS A 47 8.32 -10.26 14.26
N GLY A 48 8.16 -10.77 13.03
CA GLY A 48 7.31 -11.92 12.72
C GLY A 48 5.83 -11.59 12.52
N TRP A 49 5.45 -10.31 12.53
CA TRP A 49 4.06 -9.88 12.33
C TRP A 49 3.76 -9.61 10.86
N ILE A 50 2.64 -10.16 10.37
CA ILE A 50 2.12 -9.85 9.03
C ILE A 50 0.88 -8.96 9.20
N VAL A 51 1.10 -7.64 9.17
CA VAL A 51 0.03 -6.65 9.24
C VAL A 51 -0.10 -5.97 7.87
N PRO A 52 -1.19 -6.20 7.11
CA PRO A 52 -1.36 -5.59 5.80
C PRO A 52 -1.58 -4.08 5.91
N ALA A 53 -0.93 -3.34 5.02
CA ALA A 53 -1.20 -1.93 4.72
C ALA A 53 -1.81 -1.81 3.32
N TYR A 54 -2.89 -1.03 3.17
CA TYR A 54 -3.54 -0.80 1.86
C TYR A 54 -4.19 0.59 1.78
N PRO A 55 -4.39 1.14 0.57
CA PRO A 55 -5.05 2.42 0.41
C PRO A 55 -6.57 2.26 0.54
N MET A 56 -7.24 3.29 1.04
CA MET A 56 -8.70 3.33 1.09
C MET A 56 -9.32 3.39 -0.32
N PRO A 57 -10.64 3.12 -0.45
CA PRO A 57 -11.34 3.13 -1.75
C PRO A 57 -11.22 4.46 -2.50
N PRO A 58 -11.61 4.55 -3.79
CA PRO A 58 -11.35 5.68 -4.70
C PRO A 58 -11.62 7.09 -4.17
N ALA A 59 -12.55 7.27 -3.23
CA ALA A 59 -12.85 8.57 -2.61
C ALA A 59 -11.88 8.98 -1.46
N ALA A 60 -11.01 8.08 -1.01
CA ALA A 60 -10.13 8.28 0.14
C ALA A 60 -8.72 7.67 -0.04
N GLN A 61 -8.29 7.38 -1.28
CA GLN A 61 -7.03 6.71 -1.60
C GLN A 61 -5.77 7.33 -0.96
N HIS A 62 -5.79 8.61 -0.63
CA HIS A 62 -4.72 9.32 0.07
C HIS A 62 -4.50 8.80 1.52
N ILE A 63 -5.47 8.07 2.07
CA ILE A 63 -5.41 7.43 3.38
C ILE A 63 -5.00 5.98 3.19
N ASN A 64 -3.85 5.61 3.77
CA ASN A 64 -3.45 4.22 3.90
C ASN A 64 -3.82 3.71 5.29
N VAL A 65 -4.16 2.43 5.38
CA VAL A 65 -4.62 1.82 6.63
C VAL A 65 -3.88 0.54 6.92
N LEU A 66 -3.55 0.33 8.19
CA LEU A 66 -3.12 -0.94 8.73
C LEU A 66 -4.34 -1.69 9.27
N ARG A 67 -4.43 -3.00 9.00
CA ARG A 67 -5.56 -3.82 9.44
C ARG A 67 -5.09 -5.06 10.21
N VAL A 68 -5.52 -5.17 11.47
CA VAL A 68 -5.30 -6.34 12.32
C VAL A 68 -6.63 -7.04 12.55
N VAL A 69 -6.72 -8.31 12.15
CA VAL A 69 -7.92 -9.15 12.39
C VAL A 69 -7.66 -10.01 13.61
N ILE A 70 -8.51 -9.93 14.61
CA ILE A 70 -8.39 -10.68 15.86
C ILE A 70 -9.19 -11.98 15.73
N ARG A 71 -8.50 -13.11 15.84
CA ARG A 71 -9.07 -14.47 15.78
C ARG A 71 -9.17 -15.06 17.20
N ALA A 72 -9.84 -16.20 17.35
CA ALA A 72 -10.03 -16.85 18.65
C ALA A 72 -8.71 -17.18 19.37
N GLU A 73 -7.67 -17.49 18.60
CA GLU A 73 -6.33 -17.84 19.09
C GLU A 73 -5.48 -16.62 19.44
N PHE A 74 -5.98 -15.41 19.15
CA PHE A 74 -5.26 -14.17 19.40
C PHE A 74 -5.38 -13.76 20.87
N SER A 75 -4.55 -14.40 21.70
CA SER A 75 -4.55 -14.23 23.15
C SER A 75 -4.21 -12.79 23.57
N ARG A 76 -4.58 -12.43 24.81
CA ARG A 76 -4.24 -11.13 25.40
C ARG A 76 -2.73 -10.86 25.42
N THR A 77 -1.92 -11.89 25.61
CA THR A 77 -0.45 -11.79 25.57
C THR A 77 0.05 -11.44 24.18
N LEU A 78 -0.52 -12.03 23.12
CA LEU A 78 -0.18 -11.67 21.74
C LEU A 78 -0.59 -10.24 21.40
N VAL A 79 -1.77 -9.80 21.87
CA VAL A 79 -2.22 -8.40 21.74
C VAL A 79 -1.22 -7.43 22.37
N GLN A 80 -0.78 -7.72 23.60
CA GLN A 80 0.19 -6.87 24.31
C GLN A 80 1.54 -6.86 23.59
N ARG A 81 2.01 -8.02 23.11
CA ARG A 81 3.25 -8.13 22.36
C ARG A 81 3.20 -7.37 21.05
N LEU A 82 2.11 -7.49 20.28
CA LEU A 82 1.92 -6.72 19.05
C LEU A 82 1.94 -5.22 19.33
N ALA A 83 1.24 -4.76 20.36
CA ALA A 83 1.24 -3.34 20.72
C ALA A 83 2.64 -2.83 21.10
N PHE A 84 3.40 -3.63 21.84
CA PHE A 84 4.79 -3.33 22.20
C PHE A 84 5.71 -3.26 20.96
N ASP A 85 5.60 -4.24 20.06
CA ASP A 85 6.42 -4.28 18.85
C ASP A 85 6.06 -3.12 17.88
N ILE A 86 4.79 -2.70 17.83
CA ILE A 86 4.38 -1.49 17.09
C ILE A 86 5.07 -0.26 17.67
N ASP A 87 5.06 -0.09 18.99
CA ASP A 87 5.70 1.06 19.66
C ASP A 87 7.22 1.10 19.42
N ASN A 88 7.88 -0.05 19.51
CA ASN A 88 9.31 -0.17 19.19
C ASN A 88 9.62 0.20 17.75
N VAL A 89 8.84 -0.30 16.78
CA VAL A 89 9.01 0.03 15.37
C VAL A 89 8.85 1.54 15.14
N LEU A 90 7.89 2.19 15.80
CA LEU A 90 7.72 3.65 15.70
C LEU A 90 8.92 4.40 16.26
N HIS A 91 9.44 4.00 17.43
CA HIS A 91 10.63 4.59 18.02
C HIS A 91 11.88 4.39 17.15
N GLU A 92 12.05 3.22 16.52
CA GLU A 92 13.13 2.98 15.57
C GLU A 92 13.01 3.88 14.33
N LEU A 93 11.80 3.99 13.76
CA LEU A 93 11.54 4.86 12.62
C LEU A 93 11.83 6.33 12.96
N GLU A 94 11.45 6.80 14.14
CA GLU A 94 11.71 8.18 14.58
C GLU A 94 13.21 8.47 14.74
N LYS A 95 13.99 7.50 15.24
CA LYS A 95 15.45 7.63 15.35
C LYS A 95 16.16 7.66 14.00
N VAL A 96 15.68 6.87 13.03
CA VAL A 96 16.29 6.79 11.69
C VAL A 96 15.96 8.03 10.86
N HIS A 97 14.77 8.61 11.02
CA HIS A 97 14.25 9.69 10.17
C HIS A 97 14.29 11.08 10.85
N GLY A 98 15.40 11.43 11.53
CA GLY A 98 15.71 12.83 11.86
C GLY A 98 15.44 13.75 10.65
N PRO A 99 15.02 15.01 10.87
CA PRO A 99 14.08 15.71 9.99
C PRO A 99 14.67 15.91 8.59
N THR A 100 14.38 15.02 7.63
CA THR A 100 14.59 15.23 6.18
C THR A 100 14.02 14.04 5.36
N MET A 101 12.98 14.37 4.59
CA MET A 101 12.67 13.98 3.21
C MET A 101 12.28 12.54 2.86
N SER A 102 10.95 12.34 2.79
CA SER A 102 10.20 11.78 1.65
C SER A 102 10.96 10.84 0.69
N SER A 103 10.72 9.52 0.82
CA SER A 103 10.89 8.60 -0.31
C SER A 103 9.53 8.30 -0.93
N ASN A 104 9.28 8.90 -2.11
CA ASN A 104 8.18 8.57 -3.02
C ASN A 104 8.02 7.04 -3.15
N THR A 105 6.95 6.47 -2.59
CA THR A 105 6.59 5.06 -2.82
C THR A 105 5.49 4.92 -3.88
N GLU A 106 4.98 6.02 -4.44
CA GLU A 106 3.96 5.96 -5.51
C GLU A 106 4.54 5.76 -6.94
N GLU A 107 5.85 5.91 -7.17
CA GLU A 107 6.43 5.73 -8.52
C GLU A 107 6.78 4.27 -8.88
N VAL A 108 6.90 3.36 -7.90
CA VAL A 108 7.37 1.99 -8.17
C VAL A 108 6.26 1.06 -8.70
N LYS A 109 4.98 1.38 -8.50
CA LYS A 109 3.88 0.54 -9.01
C LYS A 109 3.40 0.92 -10.41
N LYS A 110 3.72 2.11 -10.92
CA LYS A 110 3.36 2.50 -12.28
C LYS A 110 4.34 1.94 -13.34
N SER A 111 5.62 1.81 -13.01
CA SER A 111 6.65 1.35 -13.94
C SER A 111 6.57 -0.13 -14.31
N LEU A 112 6.07 -1.01 -13.41
CA LEU A 112 5.94 -2.44 -13.68
C LEU A 112 4.68 -2.81 -14.47
N VAL A 113 3.60 -2.03 -14.36
CA VAL A 113 2.33 -2.32 -15.06
C VAL A 113 2.28 -1.65 -16.44
N ASP A 114 2.91 -0.47 -16.60
CA ASP A 114 2.97 0.22 -17.90
C ASP A 114 3.95 -0.44 -18.89
N SER A 115 4.96 -1.17 -18.41
CA SER A 115 5.97 -1.82 -19.26
C SER A 115 5.49 -3.14 -19.90
N ALA A 116 4.52 -3.82 -19.29
CA ALA A 116 4.01 -5.11 -19.77
C ALA A 116 2.81 -4.98 -20.75
N VAL A 117 2.03 -3.90 -20.66
CA VAL A 117 0.82 -3.74 -21.49
C VAL A 117 1.09 -3.02 -22.82
N LYS A 118 2.21 -2.29 -22.95
CA LYS A 118 2.46 -1.44 -24.14
C LYS A 118 3.18 -2.09 -25.32
N LYS A 119 3.50 -3.40 -25.27
CA LYS A 119 4.30 -4.06 -26.33
C LYS A 119 3.52 -4.88 -27.38
N ASN A 120 2.20 -5.02 -27.30
CA ASN A 120 1.48 -5.96 -28.20
C ASN A 120 0.26 -5.41 -28.96
N ALA A 121 0.00 -4.09 -28.98
CA ALA A 121 -1.24 -3.56 -29.60
C ALA A 121 -1.08 -2.47 -30.66
N MET A 122 0.14 -2.00 -30.99
CA MET A 122 0.32 -0.89 -31.94
C MET A 122 1.19 -1.17 -33.18
N ASP A 123 1.84 -2.33 -33.30
CA ASP A 123 2.65 -2.65 -34.48
C ASP A 123 1.87 -3.39 -35.56
N THR A 124 0.83 -4.17 -35.21
CA THR A 124 0.05 -4.94 -36.20
C THR A 124 -0.88 -4.06 -37.06
N GLN A 125 -1.33 -2.91 -36.55
CA GLN A 125 -2.23 -2.01 -37.30
C GLN A 125 -1.50 -1.11 -38.30
N LYS A 126 -0.19 -0.83 -38.10
CA LYS A 126 0.59 -0.03 -39.06
C LYS A 126 1.05 -0.83 -40.28
N GLU A 127 1.27 -2.14 -40.14
CA GLU A 127 1.67 -2.98 -41.28
C GLU A 127 0.52 -3.28 -42.24
N MET A 128 -0.72 -3.46 -41.74
CA MET A 128 -1.89 -3.72 -42.61
C MET A 128 -2.24 -2.52 -43.51
N ILE A 129 -2.19 -1.29 -42.99
CA ILE A 129 -2.53 -0.08 -43.76
C ILE A 129 -1.46 0.26 -44.80
N ALA A 130 -0.19 -0.07 -44.52
CA ALA A 130 0.92 0.16 -45.45
C ALA A 130 0.95 -0.84 -46.64
N GLN A 131 0.35 -2.02 -46.49
CA GLN A 131 0.26 -3.00 -47.58
C GLN A 131 -0.90 -2.72 -48.54
N GLU A 132 -1.99 -2.11 -48.06
CA GLU A 132 -3.16 -1.84 -48.90
C GLU A 132 -2.94 -0.65 -49.86
N SER A 133 -2.16 0.36 -49.46
CA SER A 133 -1.84 1.52 -50.33
C SER A 133 -0.93 1.14 -51.50
N LYS A 134 0.08 0.29 -51.28
CA LYS A 134 0.96 -0.24 -52.34
C LYS A 134 0.22 -1.13 -53.33
N LYS A 135 -0.82 -1.86 -52.88
CA LYS A 135 -1.63 -2.72 -53.76
C LYS A 135 -2.55 -1.90 -54.66
N ARG A 136 -3.15 -0.81 -54.16
CA ARG A 136 -4.01 0.09 -54.96
C ARG A 136 -3.24 0.92 -55.97
N GLN A 137 -2.02 1.34 -55.63
CA GLN A 137 -1.20 2.16 -56.54
C GLN A 137 -0.63 1.36 -57.73
N LYS A 138 -0.53 0.03 -57.61
CA LYS A 138 -0.11 -0.86 -58.69
C LYS A 138 -1.24 -1.26 -59.64
N ILE A 139 -2.51 -1.07 -59.25
CA ILE A 139 -3.69 -1.40 -60.06
C ILE A 139 -4.13 -0.21 -60.94
N MET A 140 -3.76 1.03 -60.60
CA MET A 140 -4.05 2.22 -61.42
C MET A 140 -2.97 2.58 -62.45
N ALA A 141 -1.86 1.83 -62.50
CA ALA A 141 -0.73 2.10 -63.40
C ALA A 141 -0.49 1.00 -64.46
N ALA A 142 -1.47 0.12 -64.65
CA ALA A 142 -1.52 -0.90 -65.70
C ALA A 142 -2.82 -0.74 -66.50
#